data_AF-A0A0D6TLF3-F1
#
_entry.id   AF-A0A0D6TLF3-F1
#
_cell.length_a   1.000
_cell.length_b   1.000
_cell.length_c   1.000
_cell.angle_alpha   90.00
_cell.angle_beta   90.00
_cell.angle_gamma   90.00
#
_symmetry.space_group_name_H-M   'P 1'
#
loop_
_entity.id
_entity.type
_entity.pdbx_description
1 polymer ?
#
loop_
_entity_poly.entity_id
_entity_poly.type
_entity_poly.pdbx_seq_one_letter_code
_entity_poly.pdbx_strand_id
1 'polypeptide(L)'
;MRKLAFKNIFYLTIFSLFFITNSFSQESKTTVEQDSRFEKLLKEKQQINSDISIDGNYKIQIFYGEKENAKRSLMTFKRNFKDTEATIQYTNPTYKVWVGNYKLRIHAEKALIDIKSKYPTALLIRSTKE
;
A
#
# COMPACT_ATOMS: atom_id res chain seq x y z
N MET A 1 -18.47 23.71 65.66
CA MET A 1 -18.89 22.46 64.97
C MET A 1 -18.27 22.28 63.57
N ARG A 2 -18.08 23.34 62.74
CA ARG A 2 -17.48 23.21 61.38
C ARG A 2 -16.05 22.64 61.30
N LYS A 3 -15.17 22.89 62.28
CA LYS A 3 -13.78 22.37 62.25
C LYS A 3 -13.68 20.85 62.47
N LEU A 4 -14.66 20.25 63.16
CA LEU A 4 -14.70 18.80 63.37
C LEU A 4 -15.09 18.06 62.07
N ALA A 5 -16.04 18.64 61.31
CA ALA A 5 -16.43 18.13 59.99
C ALA A 5 -15.27 18.20 58.98
N PHE A 6 -14.49 19.29 58.98
CA PHE A 6 -13.28 19.41 58.13
C PHE A 6 -12.23 18.34 58.44
N LYS A 7 -12.05 18.01 59.73
CA LYS A 7 -11.12 16.95 60.15
C LYS A 7 -11.60 15.58 59.66
N ASN A 8 -12.89 15.29 59.77
CA ASN A 8 -13.48 14.04 59.29
C ASN A 8 -13.44 13.91 57.76
N ILE A 9 -13.66 15.01 57.04
CA ILE A 9 -13.52 15.08 55.58
C ILE A 9 -12.07 14.82 55.16
N PHE A 10 -11.09 15.37 55.89
CA PHE A 10 -9.68 15.13 55.62
C PHE A 10 -9.31 13.64 55.81
N TYR A 11 -9.79 13.01 56.87
CA TYR A 11 -9.60 11.57 57.08
C TYR A 11 -10.28 10.71 55.99
N LEU A 12 -11.48 11.08 55.55
CA LEU A 12 -12.19 10.40 54.46
C LEU A 12 -11.46 10.53 53.12
N THR A 13 -10.89 11.70 52.82
CA THR A 13 -10.10 11.89 51.59
C THR A 13 -8.83 11.05 51.60
N ILE A 14 -8.12 10.97 52.73
CA ILE A 14 -6.93 10.12 52.88
C ILE A 14 -7.28 8.64 52.75
N PHE A 15 -8.43 8.21 53.29
CA PHE A 15 -8.89 6.83 53.17
C PHE A 15 -9.24 6.47 51.72
N SER A 16 -9.84 7.39 50.96
CA SER A 16 -10.15 7.18 49.53
C SER A 16 -8.91 7.07 48.64
N LEU A 17 -7.80 7.74 49.00
CA LEU A 17 -6.54 7.69 48.25
C LEU A 17 -5.87 6.30 48.31
N PHE A 18 -6.19 5.48 49.31
CA PHE A 18 -5.67 4.10 49.42
C PHE A 18 -6.32 3.10 48.46
N PHE A 19 -7.45 3.44 47.82
CA PHE A 19 -8.13 2.55 46.86
C PHE A 19 -7.69 2.75 45.40
N ILE A 20 -6.72 3.62 45.12
CA ILE A 20 -6.34 4.00 43.74
C ILE A 20 -5.25 3.07 43.14
N THR A 21 -4.69 2.12 43.90
CA THR A 21 -3.60 1.29 43.38
C THR A 21 -4.12 -0.03 42.81
N ASN A 22 -3.76 -0.25 41.53
CA ASN A 22 -4.00 -1.45 40.69
C ASN A 22 -5.22 -1.43 39.75
N SER A 23 -5.35 -0.41 38.91
CA SER A 23 -6.04 -0.57 37.63
C SER A 23 -5.06 -1.06 36.57
N PHE A 24 -4.90 -2.38 36.44
CA PHE A 24 -4.30 -2.99 35.26
C PHE A 24 -5.35 -3.01 34.15
N SER A 25 -5.23 -2.09 33.19
CA SER A 25 -6.00 -2.14 31.95
C SER A 25 -5.72 -3.48 31.27
N GLN A 26 -6.78 -4.23 30.97
CA GLN A 26 -6.71 -5.57 30.42
C GLN A 26 -5.99 -5.53 29.08
N GLU A 27 -4.75 -6.01 29.06
CA GLU A 27 -4.06 -6.29 27.81
C GLU A 27 -4.73 -7.52 27.22
N SER A 28 -5.62 -7.28 26.26
CA SER A 28 -6.24 -8.34 25.46
C SER A 28 -5.14 -9.04 24.66
N LYS A 29 -4.45 -10.01 25.28
CA LYS A 29 -3.64 -11.00 24.56
C LYS A 29 -4.62 -11.90 23.81
N THR A 30 -5.07 -11.44 22.65
CA THR A 30 -5.64 -12.33 21.66
C THR A 30 -4.52 -13.26 21.22
N THR A 31 -4.46 -14.46 21.80
CA THR A 31 -3.77 -15.59 21.17
C THR A 31 -4.45 -15.79 19.81
N VAL A 32 -3.81 -15.30 18.76
CA VAL A 32 -4.23 -15.53 17.39
C VAL A 32 -3.99 -17.01 17.14
N GLU A 33 -5.01 -17.84 17.29
CA GLU A 33 -4.97 -19.22 16.82
C GLU A 33 -4.96 -19.18 15.29
N GLN A 34 -3.76 -19.30 14.73
CA GLN A 34 -3.54 -19.34 13.30
C GLN A 34 -3.22 -20.77 12.88
N ASP A 35 -3.88 -21.22 11.81
CA ASP A 35 -3.53 -22.50 11.19
C ASP A 35 -2.11 -22.42 10.62
N SER A 36 -1.26 -23.39 10.98
CA SER A 36 0.07 -23.63 10.41
C SER A 36 0.13 -23.59 8.87
N ARG A 37 -0.97 -23.94 8.18
CA ARG A 37 -1.08 -23.86 6.72
C ARG A 37 -1.01 -22.43 6.19
N PHE A 38 -1.49 -21.46 6.97
CA PHE A 38 -1.42 -20.07 6.57
C PHE A 38 0.03 -19.59 6.47
N GLU A 39 0.90 -19.96 7.41
CA GLU A 39 2.31 -19.57 7.31
C GLU A 39 2.99 -20.14 6.07
N LYS A 40 2.62 -21.37 5.69
CA LYS A 40 3.11 -21.98 4.44
C LYS A 40 2.64 -21.19 3.22
N LEU A 41 1.34 -20.88 3.13
CA LEU A 41 0.79 -20.08 2.05
C LEU A 41 1.38 -18.66 2.01
N LEU A 42 1.64 -18.05 3.17
CA LEU A 42 2.27 -16.74 3.28
C LEU A 42 3.70 -16.77 2.73
N LYS A 43 4.49 -17.79 3.11
CA LYS A 43 5.86 -17.97 2.59
C LYS A 43 5.87 -18.21 1.09
N GLU A 44 5.00 -19.08 0.57
CA GLU A 44 4.86 -19.30 -0.87
C GLU A 44 4.46 -18.02 -1.61
N LYS A 45 3.52 -17.24 -1.05
CA LYS A 45 3.11 -15.95 -1.61
C LYS A 45 4.25 -14.94 -1.60
N GLN A 46 5.04 -14.88 -0.54
CA GLN A 46 6.21 -14.01 -0.44
C GLN A 46 7.27 -14.41 -1.47
N GLN A 47 7.53 -15.72 -1.65
CA GLN A 47 8.47 -16.21 -2.67
C GLN A 47 8.03 -15.78 -4.07
N ILE A 48 6.77 -16.04 -4.44
CA ILE A 48 6.21 -15.64 -5.76
C ILE A 48 6.27 -14.13 -5.97
N ASN A 49 6.05 -13.33 -4.92
CA ASN A 49 6.11 -11.87 -5.03
C ASN A 49 7.55 -11.32 -5.04
N SER A 50 8.50 -12.02 -4.39
CA SER A 50 9.92 -11.62 -4.30
C SER A 50 10.69 -11.84 -5.61
N ASP A 51 10.17 -12.69 -6.49
CA ASP A 51 10.49 -12.65 -7.91
C ASP A 51 9.82 -11.40 -8.51
N ILE A 52 10.44 -10.25 -8.21
CA ILE A 52 10.03 -8.86 -8.53
C ILE A 52 9.73 -8.63 -10.03
N SER A 53 10.07 -9.61 -10.85
CA SER A 53 9.62 -9.79 -12.22
C SER A 53 8.67 -11.00 -12.26
N ILE A 54 7.37 -10.77 -12.10
CA ILE A 54 6.41 -11.75 -12.61
C ILE A 54 6.62 -11.75 -14.13
N ASP A 55 7.48 -12.65 -14.60
CA ASP A 55 7.83 -12.80 -16.00
C ASP A 55 6.56 -13.03 -16.81
N GLY A 56 6.43 -12.29 -17.91
CA GLY A 56 5.31 -12.42 -18.81
C GLY A 56 4.09 -11.55 -18.50
N ASN A 57 4.09 -10.72 -17.44
CA ASN A 57 3.06 -9.71 -17.24
C ASN A 57 3.08 -8.65 -18.36
N TYR A 58 1.91 -8.11 -18.66
CA TYR A 58 1.71 -7.07 -19.65
C TYR A 58 1.67 -5.69 -18.99
N LYS A 59 2.35 -4.73 -19.60
CA LYS A 59 2.36 -3.32 -19.22
C LYS A 59 2.05 -2.48 -20.45
N ILE A 60 1.56 -1.26 -20.27
CA ILE A 60 1.29 -0.36 -21.38
C ILE A 60 2.30 0.79 -21.33
N GLN A 61 3.05 1.00 -22.40
CA GLN A 61 3.93 2.15 -22.53
C GLN A 61 3.15 3.32 -23.10
N ILE A 62 3.15 4.47 -22.42
CA ILE A 62 2.44 5.68 -22.87
C ILE A 62 3.38 6.73 -23.47
N PHE A 63 4.66 6.73 -23.08
CA PHE A 63 5.64 7.74 -23.47
C PHE A 63 7.05 7.16 -23.57
N TYR A 64 7.85 7.74 -24.47
CA TYR A 64 9.27 7.46 -24.68
C TYR A 64 9.99 8.76 -25.02
N GLY A 65 11.08 9.08 -24.34
CA GLY A 65 11.90 10.26 -24.64
C GLY A 65 12.68 10.81 -23.45
N GLU A 66 12.72 12.13 -23.32
CA GLU A 66 13.49 12.85 -22.30
C GLU A 66 12.90 12.73 -20.88
N LYS A 67 13.77 12.93 -19.88
CA LYS A 67 13.44 12.83 -18.45
C LYS A 67 12.30 13.77 -18.03
N GLU A 68 12.34 15.03 -18.45
CA GLU A 68 11.33 16.01 -18.06
C GLU A 68 9.96 15.66 -18.61
N ASN A 69 9.89 15.33 -19.90
CA ASN A 69 8.65 14.97 -20.58
C ASN A 69 8.06 13.67 -20.02
N ALA A 70 8.90 12.69 -19.64
CA ALA A 70 8.46 11.48 -18.96
C ALA A 70 7.83 11.78 -17.59
N LYS A 71 8.43 12.66 -16.78
CA LYS A 71 7.87 13.08 -15.49
C LYS A 71 6.53 13.81 -15.65
N ARG A 72 6.43 14.75 -16.60
CA ARG A 72 5.18 15.48 -16.90
C ARG A 72 4.08 14.53 -17.35
N SER A 73 4.41 13.57 -18.22
CA SER A 73 3.48 12.54 -18.69
C SER A 73 2.99 11.64 -17.56
N LEU A 74 3.88 11.21 -16.67
CA LEU A 74 3.51 10.40 -15.50
C LEU A 74 2.57 11.15 -14.56
N MET A 75 2.86 12.41 -14.23
CA MET A 75 1.98 13.22 -13.36
C MET A 75 0.61 13.43 -14.00
N THR A 76 0.58 13.72 -15.30
CA THR A 76 -0.67 13.90 -16.05
C THR A 76 -1.48 12.61 -16.09
N PHE A 77 -0.82 11.46 -16.30
CA PHE A 77 -1.47 10.15 -16.30
C PHE A 77 -2.08 9.83 -14.94
N LYS A 78 -1.32 9.98 -13.84
CA LYS A 78 -1.82 9.74 -12.47
C LYS A 78 -3.01 10.62 -12.09
N ARG A 79 -3.09 11.85 -12.63
CA ARG A 79 -4.25 12.73 -12.42
C ARG A 79 -5.50 12.22 -13.16
N ASN A 80 -5.33 11.66 -14.35
CA ASN A 80 -6.43 11.18 -15.19
C ASN A 80 -6.91 9.78 -14.82
N PHE A 81 -5.98 8.90 -14.44
CA PHE A 81 -6.22 7.49 -14.11
C PHE A 81 -5.71 7.22 -12.69
N LYS A 82 -6.57 7.45 -11.70
CA LYS A 82 -6.21 7.30 -10.28
C LYS A 82 -6.04 5.83 -9.87
N ASP A 83 -6.77 4.94 -10.53
CA ASP A 83 -6.79 3.52 -10.20
C ASP A 83 -5.65 2.73 -10.87
N THR A 84 -4.93 3.35 -11.81
CA THR A 84 -3.85 2.68 -12.56
C THR A 84 -2.50 3.23 -12.16
N GLU A 85 -1.63 2.34 -11.70
CA GLU A 85 -0.25 2.70 -11.36
C GLU A 85 0.57 3.05 -12.60
N ALA A 86 1.50 3.98 -12.44
CA ALA A 86 2.44 4.40 -13.48
C ALA A 86 3.86 4.45 -12.94
N THR A 87 4.80 3.93 -13.73
CA THR A 87 6.22 3.78 -13.39
C THR A 87 7.07 4.35 -14.53
N ILE A 88 8.14 5.08 -14.18
CA ILE A 88 9.16 5.49 -15.15
C ILE A 88 10.27 4.44 -15.15
N GLN A 89 10.57 3.91 -16.33
CA GLN A 89 11.70 3.04 -16.57
C GLN A 89 12.79 3.84 -17.29
N TYR A 90 14.00 3.79 -16.75
CA TYR A 90 15.17 4.36 -17.42
C TYR A 90 15.80 3.30 -18.35
N THR A 91 16.13 3.70 -19.58
CA THR A 91 16.83 2.88 -20.57
C THR A 91 17.84 3.77 -21.27
N ASN A 92 19.13 3.67 -20.92
CA ASN A 92 20.19 4.55 -21.44
C ASN A 92 20.03 4.85 -22.95
N PRO A 93 20.00 6.13 -23.38
CA PRO A 93 19.98 7.39 -22.62
C PRO A 93 18.57 7.95 -22.30
N THR A 94 17.52 7.20 -22.62
CA THR A 94 16.12 7.64 -22.66
C THR A 94 15.27 7.15 -21.48
N TYR A 95 14.06 7.69 -21.37
CA TYR A 95 13.08 7.33 -20.35
C TYR A 95 11.79 6.84 -21.00
N LYS A 96 11.25 5.74 -20.47
CA LYS A 96 9.96 5.15 -20.83
C LYS A 96 9.00 5.31 -19.68
N VAL A 97 7.72 5.52 -19.97
CA VAL A 97 6.66 5.52 -18.96
C VAL A 97 5.75 4.34 -19.20
N TRP A 98 5.72 3.42 -18.24
CA TRP A 98 4.86 2.24 -18.22
C TRP A 98 3.70 2.45 -17.25
N VAL A 99 2.53 1.92 -17.61
CA VAL A 99 1.32 2.01 -16.80
C VAL A 99 0.65 0.64 -16.70
N GLY A 100 0.11 0.36 -15.53
CA GLY A 100 -0.55 -0.89 -15.18
C GLY A 100 0.39 -2.09 -15.11
N ASN A 101 -0.14 -3.17 -14.55
CA ASN A 101 0.53 -4.47 -14.45
C ASN A 101 -0.53 -5.57 -14.58
N TYR A 102 -0.64 -6.17 -15.77
CA TYR A 102 -1.72 -7.09 -16.11
C TYR A 102 -1.18 -8.50 -16.32
N LYS A 103 -1.75 -9.48 -15.60
CA LYS A 103 -1.38 -10.89 -15.77
C LYS A 103 -1.90 -11.48 -17.08
N LEU A 104 -3.14 -11.14 -17.43
CA LEU A 104 -3.83 -11.66 -18.61
C LEU A 104 -3.83 -10.63 -19.73
N ARG A 105 -3.55 -11.10 -20.95
CA ARG A 105 -3.53 -10.26 -22.15
C ARG A 105 -4.86 -9.53 -22.38
N ILE A 106 -5.98 -10.21 -22.19
CA ILE A 106 -7.32 -9.64 -22.40
C ILE A 106 -7.60 -8.41 -21.49
N HIS A 107 -7.14 -8.44 -20.24
CA HIS A 107 -7.27 -7.29 -19.34
C HIS A 107 -6.39 -6.13 -19.78
N ALA A 108 -5.18 -6.43 -20.26
CA ALA A 108 -4.25 -5.43 -20.77
C ALA A 108 -4.77 -4.78 -22.06
N GLU A 109 -5.38 -5.56 -22.96
CA GLU A 109 -6.00 -5.04 -24.18
C GLU A 109 -7.22 -4.18 -23.88
N LYS A 110 -8.06 -4.58 -22.92
CA LYS A 110 -9.17 -3.74 -22.45
C LYS A 110 -8.67 -2.39 -21.94
N ALA A 111 -7.67 -2.40 -21.04
CA ALA A 111 -7.09 -1.17 -20.52
C ALA A 111 -6.38 -0.33 -21.60
N LEU A 112 -5.78 -0.99 -22.61
CA LEU A 112 -5.15 -0.30 -23.73
C LEU A 112 -6.17 0.50 -24.53
N ILE A 113 -7.38 -0.03 -24.75
CA ILE A 113 -8.45 0.69 -25.46
C ILE A 113 -8.80 1.98 -24.70
N ASP A 114 -9.01 1.89 -23.39
CA ASP A 114 -9.34 3.02 -22.53
C ASP A 114 -8.22 4.09 -22.54
N ILE A 115 -6.96 3.64 -22.44
CA ILE A 115 -5.79 4.53 -22.41
C ILE A 115 -5.54 5.14 -23.80
N LYS A 116 -5.74 4.40 -24.89
CA LYS A 116 -5.54 4.88 -26.27
C LYS A 116 -6.45 6.05 -26.62
N SER A 117 -7.63 6.15 -26.01
CA SER A 117 -8.51 7.31 -26.19
C SER A 117 -7.83 8.63 -25.82
N LYS A 118 -6.86 8.62 -24.90
CA LYS A 118 -6.15 9.82 -24.44
C LYS A 118 -4.68 9.85 -24.81
N TYR A 119 -4.08 8.68 -25.01
CA TYR A 119 -2.69 8.48 -25.39
C TYR A 119 -2.61 7.61 -26.65
N PRO A 120 -2.73 8.20 -27.86
CA PRO A 120 -2.72 7.43 -29.10
C PRO A 120 -1.38 6.69 -29.34
N THR A 121 -0.29 7.16 -28.74
CA THR A 121 1.04 6.54 -28.75
C THR A 121 1.17 5.34 -27.79
N ALA A 122 0.10 4.94 -27.11
CA ALA A 122 0.14 3.85 -26.14
C ALA A 122 0.38 2.49 -26.81
N LEU A 123 1.37 1.75 -26.30
CA LEU A 123 1.80 0.44 -26.80
C LEU A 123 1.70 -0.62 -25.71
N LEU A 124 1.16 -1.79 -26.03
CA LEU A 124 1.19 -2.94 -25.14
C LEU A 124 2.56 -3.64 -25.20
N ILE A 125 3.18 -3.83 -24.04
CA ILE A 125 4.50 -4.46 -23.89
C ILE A 125 4.36 -5.65 -22.95
N ARG A 126 5.03 -6.75 -23.30
CA ARG A 126 5.22 -7.87 -22.39
C ARG A 126 6.55 -7.70 -21.66
N SER A 127 6.52 -7.80 -20.33
CA SER A 127 7.74 -7.85 -19.53
C SER A 127 8.40 -9.21 -19.75
N THR A 128 9.50 -9.23 -20.49
CA THR A 128 10.38 -10.39 -20.62
C THR A 128 11.63 -10.05 -19.84
N LYS A 129 12.03 -10.86 -18.84
CA LYS A 129 13.42 -10.87 -18.40
C LYS A 129 14.29 -11.41 -19.53
N GLU A 130 15.30 -10.64 -19.92
CA GLU A 130 16.50 -11.19 -20.56
C GLU A 130 17.38 -11.83 -19.49
#